data_AF-A0A0M3JU08-F1
#
_entry.id   AF-A0A0M3JU08-F1
#
_cell.length_a   1.000
_cell.length_b   1.000
_cell.length_c   1.000
_cell.angle_alpha   90.00
_cell.angle_beta   90.00
_cell.angle_gamma   90.00
#
_symmetry.space_group_name_H-M   'P 1'
#
loop_
_entity.id
_entity.type
_entity.pdbx_description
1 polymer ?
#
loop_
_entity_poly.entity_id
_entity_poly.type
_entity_poly.pdbx_seq_one_letter_code
_entity_poly.pdbx_strand_id
1 'polypeptide(L)'
;MTSLLLSVPVVAKESSRKDFPRSWNPDVFAEFSVTAEREVELNRAEARYFHKKILQAKEPNFDLNLGYDSFQSKDDLNGPDGEKLDVLCKWLICQAKQRGVPTREICYETDFVCYRGLLTRIASTPYDQREGWKLCAVRIGSTIFLCEFQTEKKKQEIAERTDRQKLMCYWGFKFEQFATTDRPNSEPNTSEAVSNLKEFDVVLRAKLGENEDGVRLMFAAETDCFDAEGNYLELKTVTSQNHQLAGNFWMMKAMKWWLQSYLAGIQRIIVGFRTWQGLYG
;
A
#
# COMPACT_ATOMS: atom_id res chain seq x y z
N MET A 1 -24.72 -9.15 14.62
CA MET A 1 -23.60 -8.92 13.68
C MET A 1 -22.97 -10.28 13.43
N THR A 2 -22.96 -10.77 12.20
CA THR A 2 -22.37 -12.08 11.88
C THR A 2 -20.97 -11.83 11.33
N SER A 3 -19.94 -12.29 12.04
CA SER A 3 -18.54 -12.23 11.60
C SER A 3 -18.11 -13.62 11.13
N LEU A 4 -17.45 -13.69 9.97
CA LEU A 4 -16.84 -14.92 9.47
C LEU A 4 -15.33 -14.71 9.35
N LEU A 5 -14.55 -15.63 9.91
CA LEU A 5 -13.11 -15.71 9.67
C LEU A 5 -12.88 -16.69 8.51
N LEU A 6 -12.30 -16.20 7.41
CA LEU A 6 -11.92 -17.04 6.27
C LEU A 6 -10.40 -17.25 6.29
N SER A 7 -9.97 -18.51 6.20
CA SER A 7 -8.58 -18.90 6.01
C SER A 7 -8.42 -19.51 4.63
N VAL A 8 -7.49 -18.99 3.83
CA VAL A 8 -7.22 -19.51 2.48
C VAL A 8 -5.91 -20.30 2.52
N PRO A 9 -5.95 -21.64 2.41
CA PRO A 9 -4.74 -22.46 2.39
C PRO A 9 -3.98 -22.29 1.07
N VAL A 10 -2.67 -22.51 1.11
CA VAL A 10 -1.87 -22.64 -0.11
C VAL A 10 -2.28 -23.93 -0.82
N VAL A 11 -3.02 -23.82 -1.92
CA VAL A 11 -3.36 -24.96 -2.79
C VAL A 11 -3.13 -24.52 -4.22
N ALA A 12 -2.25 -25.22 -4.94
CA ALA A 12 -2.06 -25.03 -6.37
C ALA A 12 -3.36 -25.39 -7.09
N LYS A 13 -4.07 -24.40 -7.65
CA LYS A 13 -5.16 -24.62 -8.59
C LYS A 13 -4.68 -24.35 -10.00
N GLU A 14 -5.21 -25.12 -10.95
CA GLU A 14 -5.06 -24.83 -12.37
C GLU A 14 -5.52 -23.39 -12.65
N SER A 15 -4.68 -22.60 -13.31
CA SER A 15 -5.04 -21.25 -13.73
C SER A 15 -6.30 -21.34 -14.60
N SER A 16 -7.39 -20.69 -14.20
CA SER A 16 -8.50 -20.51 -15.14
C SER A 16 -7.97 -19.66 -16.30
N ARG A 17 -7.73 -20.28 -17.48
CA ARG A 17 -7.44 -19.57 -18.73
C ARG A 17 -8.71 -18.87 -19.25
N LYS A 18 -9.31 -18.04 -18.41
CA LYS A 18 -10.39 -17.13 -18.78
C LYS A 18 -9.78 -15.80 -19.15
N ASP A 19 -10.45 -15.06 -20.03
CA ASP A 19 -10.03 -13.74 -20.44
C ASP A 19 -9.83 -12.83 -19.21
N PHE A 20 -8.86 -11.92 -19.34
CA PHE A 20 -8.64 -10.89 -18.33
C PHE A 20 -9.94 -10.09 -18.11
N PRO A 21 -10.35 -9.83 -16.86
CA PRO A 21 -11.58 -9.08 -16.60
C PRO A 21 -11.47 -7.70 -17.24
N ARG A 22 -12.25 -7.47 -18.29
CA ARG A 22 -12.16 -6.27 -19.15
C ARG A 22 -12.65 -4.99 -18.48
N SER A 23 -13.25 -5.06 -17.29
CA SER A 23 -13.96 -3.93 -16.64
C SER A 23 -13.32 -3.35 -15.38
N TRP A 24 -12.00 -3.37 -15.24
CA TRP A 24 -11.35 -2.69 -14.10
C TRP A 24 -10.97 -1.25 -14.45
N ASN A 25 -11.72 -0.29 -13.92
CA ASN A 25 -11.39 1.13 -13.97
C ASN A 25 -11.63 1.73 -12.57
N PRO A 26 -10.58 1.90 -11.74
CA PRO A 26 -10.74 2.46 -10.42
C PRO A 26 -10.87 3.99 -10.51
N ASP A 27 -11.95 4.53 -9.99
CA ASP A 27 -12.24 5.96 -9.93
C ASP A 27 -11.87 6.52 -8.55
N VAL A 28 -11.13 7.63 -8.52
CA VAL A 28 -10.80 8.32 -7.27
C VAL A 28 -12.07 8.93 -6.68
N PHE A 29 -12.43 8.50 -5.47
CA PHE A 29 -13.57 9.00 -4.72
C PHE A 29 -13.19 10.12 -3.75
N ALA A 30 -12.05 9.98 -3.07
CA ALA A 30 -11.56 10.95 -2.10
C ALA A 30 -10.07 10.73 -1.83
N GLU A 31 -9.47 11.70 -1.13
CA GLU A 31 -8.11 11.64 -0.64
C GLU A 31 -8.11 12.17 0.79
N PHE A 32 -7.21 11.64 1.62
CA PHE A 32 -7.05 12.10 2.99
C PHE A 32 -5.62 11.89 3.48
N SER A 33 -5.27 12.62 4.53
CA SER A 33 -4.00 12.50 5.21
C SER A 33 -4.21 11.88 6.59
N VAL A 34 -3.20 11.18 7.07
CA VAL A 34 -3.15 10.60 8.42
C VAL A 34 -1.99 11.23 9.17
N THR A 35 -2.26 11.82 10.34
CA THR A 35 -1.23 12.45 11.17
C THR A 35 -0.39 11.40 11.90
N ALA A 36 0.71 11.84 12.54
CA ALA A 36 1.56 10.95 13.34
C ALA A 36 0.81 10.30 14.52
N GLU A 37 -0.23 10.97 15.02
CA GLU A 37 -1.14 10.49 16.08
C GLU A 37 -2.24 9.56 15.55
N ARG A 38 -2.20 9.20 14.25
CA ARG A 38 -3.20 8.37 13.57
C ARG A 38 -4.60 8.99 13.52
N GLU A 39 -4.66 10.32 13.43
CA GLU A 39 -5.89 11.07 13.19
C GLU A 39 -6.07 11.36 11.70
N VAL A 40 -7.33 11.40 11.26
CA VAL A 40 -7.67 11.57 9.84
C VAL A 40 -7.99 13.03 9.54
N GLU A 41 -7.32 13.57 8.53
CA GLU A 41 -7.58 14.89 7.97
C GLU A 41 -8.05 14.79 6.52
N LEU A 42 -9.19 15.40 6.19
CA LEU A 42 -9.77 15.38 4.84
C LEU A 42 -9.08 16.41 3.92
N ASN A 43 -7.76 16.29 3.78
CA ASN A 43 -6.89 17.18 3.03
C ASN A 43 -5.69 16.40 2.45
N ARG A 44 -4.79 17.13 1.79
CA ARG A 44 -3.52 16.61 1.24
C ARG A 44 -2.29 17.07 2.03
N ALA A 45 -2.42 17.27 3.35
CA ALA A 45 -1.33 17.81 4.19
C ALA A 45 -0.09 16.90 4.20
N GLU A 46 -0.28 15.59 4.12
CA GLU A 46 0.82 14.61 4.11
C GLU A 46 1.16 14.10 2.70
N ALA A 47 0.59 14.73 1.64
CA ALA A 47 0.94 14.40 0.26
C ALA A 47 2.40 14.78 -0.04
N ARG A 48 3.09 13.89 -0.75
CA ARG A 48 4.50 14.04 -1.11
C ARG A 48 4.68 14.21 -2.62
N TYR A 49 5.68 14.96 -3.05
CA TYR A 49 5.93 15.24 -4.47
C TYR A 49 7.25 14.62 -4.91
N PHE A 50 7.28 14.02 -6.10
CA PHE A 50 8.43 13.32 -6.61
C PHE A 50 9.56 14.29 -7.00
N HIS A 51 10.74 14.05 -6.45
CA HIS A 51 11.94 14.82 -6.72
C HIS A 51 12.63 14.34 -8.00
N LYS A 52 12.17 14.84 -9.16
CA LYS A 52 12.62 14.39 -10.50
C LYS A 52 14.14 14.44 -10.73
N LYS A 53 14.88 15.32 -10.03
CA LYS A 53 16.35 15.40 -10.19
C LYS A 53 17.07 14.13 -9.72
N ILE A 54 16.43 13.30 -8.90
CA ILE A 54 16.98 11.99 -8.51
C ILE A 54 17.28 11.09 -9.72
N LEU A 55 16.52 11.24 -10.82
CA LEU A 55 16.71 10.49 -12.07
C LEU A 55 17.91 10.99 -12.88
N GLN A 56 18.45 12.17 -12.57
CA GLN A 56 19.57 12.79 -13.28
C GLN A 56 20.90 12.56 -12.57
N ALA A 57 20.88 11.99 -11.36
CA ALA A 57 22.08 11.68 -10.61
C ALA A 57 22.89 10.62 -11.37
N LYS A 58 24.11 10.98 -11.78
CA LYS A 58 25.03 10.08 -12.50
C LYS A 58 25.67 9.03 -11.58
N GLU A 59 25.95 9.44 -10.34
CA GLU A 59 26.47 8.59 -9.26
C GLU A 59 25.80 9.00 -7.94
N PRO A 60 24.51 8.66 -7.77
CA PRO A 60 23.75 8.96 -6.56
C PRO A 60 24.36 8.28 -5.32
N ASN A 61 25.17 8.98 -4.52
CA ASN A 61 25.69 8.47 -3.25
C ASN A 61 24.63 8.55 -2.12
N PHE A 62 23.44 7.99 -2.36
CA PHE A 62 22.41 7.91 -1.32
C PHE A 62 22.68 6.72 -0.42
N ASP A 63 23.03 7.00 0.83
CA ASP A 63 23.17 5.98 1.88
C ASP A 63 21.81 5.74 2.54
N LEU A 64 21.21 4.58 2.24
CA LEU A 64 19.92 4.20 2.80
C LEU A 64 20.01 3.79 4.27
N ASN A 65 21.20 3.66 4.87
CA ASN A 65 21.36 3.33 6.29
C ASN A 65 21.19 4.56 7.21
N LEU A 66 21.26 5.77 6.67
CA LEU A 66 21.26 7.02 7.45
C LEU A 66 19.96 7.25 8.22
N GLY A 67 20.02 7.18 9.54
CA GLY A 67 18.89 7.44 10.43
C GLY A 67 18.10 6.18 10.82
N TYR A 68 18.67 4.99 10.61
CA TYR A 68 18.02 3.72 10.99
C TYR A 68 17.77 3.65 12.50
N ASP A 69 18.74 4.06 13.33
CA ASP A 69 18.64 3.98 14.79
C ASP A 69 17.58 4.94 15.39
N SER A 70 17.14 5.93 14.62
CA SER A 70 16.10 6.89 14.99
C SER A 70 14.80 6.73 14.20
N PHE A 71 14.63 5.60 13.50
CA PHE A 71 13.42 5.31 12.73
C PHE A 71 12.19 5.24 13.63
N GLN A 72 11.14 5.95 13.24
CA GLN A 72 9.84 5.94 13.92
C GLN A 72 8.86 5.07 13.16
N SER A 73 8.50 3.91 13.70
CA SER A 73 7.62 2.94 13.03
C SER A 73 6.21 2.91 13.63
N LYS A 74 5.17 2.94 12.78
CA LYS A 74 3.78 2.67 13.19
C LYS A 74 3.56 1.25 13.70
N ASP A 75 4.45 0.32 13.31
CA ASP A 75 4.47 -1.05 13.84
C ASP A 75 4.82 -1.10 15.33
N ASP A 76 5.47 -0.06 15.87
CA ASP A 76 5.80 0.04 17.30
C ASP A 76 4.64 0.62 18.12
N LEU A 77 3.74 1.38 17.47
CA LEU A 77 2.56 1.97 18.12
C LEU A 77 1.38 1.00 18.16
N ASN A 78 1.16 0.33 17.03
CA ASN A 78 0.05 -0.58 16.87
C ASN A 78 0.59 -1.98 17.17
N GLY A 79 0.10 -2.61 18.24
CA GLY A 79 0.56 -3.94 18.68
C GLY A 79 0.46 -5.03 17.59
N PRO A 80 0.56 -6.32 17.92
CA PRO A 80 0.73 -7.40 16.92
C PRO A 80 -0.39 -7.49 15.87
N ASP A 81 -1.54 -6.88 16.12
CA ASP A 81 -2.65 -6.83 15.19
C ASP A 81 -2.69 -5.56 14.32
N GLY A 82 -1.84 -4.55 14.52
CA GLY A 82 -1.87 -3.32 13.73
C GLY A 82 -3.17 -2.51 13.89
N GLU A 83 -3.37 -1.50 13.06
CA GLU A 83 -4.54 -0.60 13.10
C GLU A 83 -5.77 -1.14 12.35
N LYS A 84 -5.68 -2.33 11.75
CA LYS A 84 -6.78 -2.98 11.01
C LYS A 84 -7.47 -2.04 10.02
N LEU A 85 -8.77 -1.79 10.17
CA LEU A 85 -9.54 -0.86 9.33
C LEU A 85 -9.82 0.47 10.05
N ASP A 86 -9.18 0.73 11.18
CA ASP A 86 -9.56 1.82 12.09
C ASP A 86 -9.44 3.18 11.40
N VAL A 87 -8.32 3.44 10.72
CA VAL A 87 -8.12 4.68 9.95
C VAL A 87 -9.15 4.82 8.82
N LEU A 88 -9.42 3.78 8.05
CA LEU A 88 -10.44 3.81 6.99
C LEU A 88 -11.86 4.03 7.56
N CYS A 89 -12.18 3.43 8.71
CA CYS A 89 -13.44 3.64 9.42
C CYS A 89 -13.54 5.07 9.97
N LYS A 90 -12.46 5.62 10.54
CA LYS A 90 -12.37 7.04 10.96
C LYS A 90 -12.61 7.95 9.75
N TRP A 91 -11.97 7.67 8.61
CA TRP A 91 -12.20 8.42 7.37
C TRP A 91 -13.66 8.39 6.92
N LEU A 92 -14.31 7.21 6.91
CA LEU A 92 -15.73 7.09 6.57
C LEU A 92 -16.61 7.97 7.47
N ILE A 93 -16.33 8.01 8.78
CA ILE A 93 -17.05 8.83 9.76
C ILE A 93 -16.79 10.33 9.53
N CYS A 94 -15.54 10.74 9.34
CA CYS A 94 -15.17 12.12 9.05
C CYS A 94 -15.82 12.61 7.75
N GLN A 95 -15.77 11.79 6.70
CA GLN A 95 -16.34 12.11 5.39
C GLN A 95 -17.86 12.26 5.45
N ALA A 96 -18.54 11.40 6.21
CA ALA A 96 -19.98 11.47 6.47
C ALA A 96 -20.35 12.76 7.20
N LYS A 97 -19.61 13.07 8.28
CA LYS A 97 -19.79 14.31 9.06
C LYS A 97 -19.60 15.55 8.20
N GLN A 98 -18.55 15.60 7.37
CA GLN A 98 -18.29 16.73 6.48
C GLN A 98 -19.41 16.94 5.46
N ARG A 99 -20.00 15.85 4.94
CA ARG A 99 -21.11 15.91 3.97
C ARG A 99 -22.48 16.09 4.63
N GLY A 100 -22.58 16.03 5.96
CA GLY A 100 -23.86 16.11 6.67
C GLY A 100 -24.79 14.92 6.43
N VAL A 101 -24.22 13.73 6.14
CA VAL A 101 -24.98 12.52 5.79
C VAL A 101 -24.62 11.36 6.74
N PRO A 102 -25.47 10.34 6.87
CA PRO A 102 -25.11 9.08 7.55
C PRO A 102 -23.93 8.35 6.88
N THR A 103 -23.09 7.66 7.65
CA THR A 103 -21.92 6.91 7.14
C THR A 103 -22.26 5.90 6.04
N ARG A 104 -23.46 5.30 6.09
CA ARG A 104 -23.95 4.38 5.05
C ARG A 104 -24.06 5.02 3.67
N GLU A 105 -24.30 6.34 3.59
CA GLU A 105 -24.39 7.07 2.32
C GLU A 105 -23.00 7.23 1.68
N ILE A 106 -21.93 7.27 2.51
CA ILE A 106 -20.55 7.27 1.99
C ILE A 106 -20.26 5.95 1.29
N CYS A 107 -20.75 4.83 1.83
CA CYS A 107 -20.63 3.49 1.23
C CYS A 107 -21.77 3.14 0.24
N TYR A 108 -22.54 4.13 -0.24
CA TYR A 108 -23.64 3.86 -1.17
C TYR A 108 -23.14 3.11 -2.42
N GLU A 109 -23.91 2.11 -2.86
CA GLU A 109 -23.57 1.21 -3.97
C GLU A 109 -22.22 0.50 -3.81
N THR A 110 -21.80 0.22 -2.58
CA THR A 110 -20.57 -0.52 -2.30
C THR A 110 -20.90 -1.86 -1.66
N ASP A 111 -20.43 -2.94 -2.29
CA ASP A 111 -20.59 -4.30 -1.78
C ASP A 111 -19.49 -4.62 -0.76
N PHE A 112 -18.23 -4.25 -1.05
CA PHE A 112 -17.10 -4.48 -0.14
C PHE A 112 -16.26 -3.22 0.14
N VAL A 113 -15.83 -3.08 1.40
CA VAL A 113 -14.89 -2.05 1.86
C VAL A 113 -13.63 -2.72 2.43
N CYS A 114 -12.44 -2.32 1.98
CA CYS A 114 -11.17 -2.87 2.47
C CYS A 114 -9.96 -1.97 2.14
N TYR A 115 -8.74 -2.40 2.47
CA TYR A 115 -7.52 -1.78 1.94
C TYR A 115 -7.05 -2.47 0.65
N ARG A 116 -6.39 -1.70 -0.23
CA ARG A 116 -5.75 -2.17 -1.47
C ARG A 116 -4.78 -3.33 -1.25
N GLY A 117 -4.10 -3.36 -0.10
CA GLY A 117 -3.21 -4.46 0.29
C GLY A 117 -3.91 -5.82 0.30
N LEU A 118 -5.15 -5.88 0.81
CA LEU A 118 -5.93 -7.12 0.83
C LEU A 118 -6.36 -7.53 -0.59
N LEU A 119 -6.77 -6.58 -1.43
CA LEU A 119 -7.09 -6.86 -2.83
C LEU A 119 -5.88 -7.41 -3.59
N THR A 120 -4.69 -6.85 -3.33
CA THR A 120 -3.42 -7.36 -3.86
C THR A 120 -3.19 -8.79 -3.39
N ARG A 121 -3.40 -9.08 -2.10
CA ARG A 121 -3.25 -10.43 -1.53
C ARG A 121 -4.19 -11.43 -2.23
N ILE A 122 -5.46 -11.09 -2.38
CA ILE A 122 -6.46 -11.91 -3.08
C ILE A 122 -6.03 -12.15 -4.53
N ALA A 123 -5.70 -11.09 -5.27
CA ALA A 123 -5.33 -11.19 -6.69
C ALA A 123 -4.01 -11.97 -6.91
N SER A 124 -3.09 -11.92 -5.94
CA SER A 124 -1.83 -12.68 -6.01
C SER A 124 -1.97 -14.16 -5.64
N THR A 125 -3.09 -14.57 -5.03
CA THR A 125 -3.29 -15.93 -4.48
C THR A 125 -3.05 -17.07 -5.48
N PRO A 126 -3.47 -16.99 -6.76
CA PRO A 126 -3.19 -18.05 -7.73
C PRO A 126 -1.70 -18.27 -8.00
N TYR A 127 -0.85 -17.27 -7.72
CA TYR A 127 0.56 -17.24 -8.09
C TYR A 127 1.50 -17.31 -6.88
N ASP A 128 1.10 -16.79 -5.72
CA ASP A 128 1.92 -16.78 -4.51
C ASP A 128 1.58 -17.95 -3.57
N GLN A 129 2.29 -19.06 -3.76
CA GLN A 129 2.11 -20.27 -2.96
C GLN A 129 2.95 -20.27 -1.67
N ARG A 130 3.62 -19.17 -1.30
CA ARG A 130 4.54 -19.18 -0.14
C ARG A 130 3.89 -18.74 1.15
N GLU A 131 2.89 -17.87 1.04
CA GLU A 131 2.30 -17.15 2.17
C GLU A 131 0.77 -17.30 2.15
N GLY A 132 0.26 -18.16 3.04
CA GLY A 132 -1.16 -18.20 3.34
C GLY A 132 -1.62 -16.93 4.05
N TRP A 133 -2.91 -16.62 3.95
CA TRP A 133 -3.50 -15.42 4.52
C TRP A 133 -4.89 -15.71 5.07
N LYS A 134 -5.35 -14.85 5.98
CA LYS A 134 -6.70 -14.91 6.55
C LYS A 134 -7.30 -13.52 6.65
N LEU A 135 -8.62 -13.43 6.55
CA LEU A 135 -9.37 -12.19 6.71
C LEU A 135 -10.60 -12.41 7.59
N CYS A 136 -11.06 -11.34 8.23
CA CYS A 136 -12.38 -11.25 8.81
C CYS A 136 -13.31 -10.49 7.86
N ALA A 137 -14.51 -11.02 7.66
CA ALA A 137 -15.59 -10.35 6.94
C ALA A 137 -16.71 -9.98 7.92
N VAL A 138 -17.07 -8.70 7.96
CA VAL A 138 -18.17 -8.20 8.82
C VAL A 138 -19.17 -7.44 7.95
N ARG A 139 -20.43 -7.87 7.97
CA ARG A 139 -21.51 -7.17 7.27
C ARG A 139 -22.15 -6.10 8.15
N ILE A 140 -22.19 -4.87 7.65
CA ILE A 140 -22.87 -3.73 8.28
C ILE A 140 -23.84 -3.14 7.24
N GLY A 141 -25.15 -3.34 7.46
CA GLY A 141 -26.17 -3.02 6.46
C GLY A 141 -26.03 -3.88 5.20
N SER A 142 -25.93 -3.23 4.05
CA SER A 142 -25.69 -3.90 2.75
C SER A 142 -24.21 -4.13 2.44
N THR A 143 -23.29 -3.50 3.17
CA THR A 143 -21.84 -3.49 2.85
C THR A 143 -21.08 -4.48 3.72
N ILE A 144 -20.09 -5.16 3.14
CA ILE A 144 -19.21 -6.11 3.82
C ILE A 144 -17.81 -5.50 3.96
N PHE A 145 -17.34 -5.36 5.18
CA PHE A 145 -15.99 -4.89 5.48
C PHE A 145 -15.05 -6.09 5.54
N LEU A 146 -13.97 -6.06 4.76
CA LEU A 146 -12.95 -7.11 4.72
C LEU A 146 -11.66 -6.58 5.36
N CYS A 147 -11.21 -7.27 6.40
CA CYS A 147 -10.04 -6.89 7.18
C CYS A 147 -9.04 -8.05 7.21
N GLU A 148 -7.81 -7.83 6.74
CA GLU A 148 -6.75 -8.84 6.77
C GLU A 148 -6.22 -9.05 8.21
N PHE A 149 -5.98 -10.31 8.57
CA PHE A 149 -5.36 -10.67 9.84
C PHE A 149 -4.07 -11.44 9.60
N GLN A 150 -3.05 -11.14 10.39
CA GLN A 150 -1.78 -11.87 10.35
C GLN A 150 -2.00 -13.32 10.77
N THR A 151 -1.48 -14.25 9.96
CA THR A 151 -1.42 -15.68 10.31
C THR A 151 -0.42 -15.90 11.45
N GLU A 152 -0.54 -17.01 12.18
CA GLU A 152 0.42 -17.32 13.25
C GLU A 152 1.85 -17.46 12.71
N LYS A 153 2.00 -18.07 11.53
CA LYS A 153 3.28 -18.11 10.81
C LYS A 153 3.82 -16.70 10.56
N LYS A 154 2.98 -15.77 10.11
CA LYS A 154 3.42 -14.39 9.85
C LYS A 154 3.82 -13.66 11.14
N LYS A 155 3.08 -13.86 12.23
CA LYS A 155 3.42 -13.31 13.54
C LYS A 155 4.79 -13.83 14.02
N GLN A 156 5.06 -15.12 13.86
CA GLN A 156 6.37 -15.72 14.15
C GLN A 156 7.48 -15.12 13.29
N GLU A 157 7.29 -15.02 11.97
CA GLU A 157 8.26 -14.40 11.05
C GLU A 157 8.57 -12.93 11.40
N ILE A 158 7.59 -12.19 11.93
CA ILE A 158 7.78 -10.81 12.40
C ILE A 158 8.58 -10.80 13.71
N ALA A 159 8.22 -11.66 14.66
CA ALA A 159 8.90 -11.75 15.95
C ALA A 159 10.38 -12.20 15.81
N GLU A 160 10.66 -13.06 14.85
CA GLU A 160 12.00 -13.59 14.56
C GLU A 160 12.78 -12.73 13.54
N ARG A 161 12.22 -11.57 13.14
CA ARG A 161 12.84 -10.72 12.13
C ARG A 161 14.18 -10.19 12.62
N THR A 162 15.23 -10.57 11.91
CA THR A 162 16.60 -10.10 12.17
C THR A 162 16.73 -8.59 11.96
N ASP A 163 17.69 -7.95 12.62
CA ASP A 163 17.97 -6.52 12.41
C ASP A 163 18.34 -6.22 10.96
N ARG A 164 18.97 -7.18 10.29
CA ARG A 164 19.25 -7.10 8.86
C ARG A 164 17.98 -6.97 8.01
N GLN A 165 16.94 -7.74 8.33
CA GLN A 165 15.66 -7.68 7.62
C GLN A 165 14.89 -6.39 7.96
N LYS A 166 14.93 -5.94 9.22
CA LYS A 166 14.35 -4.65 9.62
C LYS A 166 15.01 -3.48 8.88
N LEU A 167 16.34 -3.47 8.78
CA LEU A 167 17.10 -2.51 8.00
C LEU A 167 16.73 -2.56 6.51
N MET A 168 16.48 -3.74 5.94
CA MET A 168 16.01 -3.84 4.55
C MET A 168 14.61 -3.27 4.33
N CYS A 169 13.72 -3.34 5.32
CA CYS A 169 12.41 -2.68 5.28
C CYS A 169 12.58 -1.16 5.37
N TYR A 170 13.43 -0.69 6.30
CA TYR A 170 13.76 0.72 6.48
C TYR A 170 14.25 1.41 5.20
N TRP A 171 15.06 0.70 4.41
CA TRP A 171 15.58 1.22 3.14
C TRP A 171 14.51 1.65 2.14
N GLY A 172 13.28 1.13 2.23
CA GLY A 172 12.14 1.63 1.46
C GLY A 172 11.79 3.07 1.85
N PHE A 173 11.49 3.27 3.13
CA PHE A 173 11.16 4.58 3.70
C PHE A 173 12.29 5.60 3.52
N LYS A 174 13.54 5.18 3.69
CA LYS A 174 14.68 6.08 3.46
C LYS A 174 14.80 6.48 1.98
N PHE A 175 14.51 5.58 1.05
CA PHE A 175 14.46 5.91 -0.37
C PHE A 175 13.33 6.88 -0.70
N GLU A 176 12.14 6.71 -0.11
CA GLU A 176 11.05 7.67 -0.24
C GLU A 176 11.45 9.06 0.26
N GLN A 177 12.20 9.15 1.38
CA GLN A 177 12.73 10.43 1.86
C GLN A 177 13.69 11.08 0.86
N PHE A 178 14.53 10.31 0.16
CA PHE A 178 15.41 10.84 -0.90
C PHE A 178 14.66 11.20 -2.18
N ALA A 179 13.59 10.47 -2.50
CA ALA A 179 12.86 10.59 -3.75
C ALA A 179 11.69 11.57 -3.70
N THR A 180 11.36 12.12 -2.53
CA THR A 180 10.17 12.94 -2.35
C THR A 180 10.40 14.21 -1.55
N THR A 181 9.51 15.18 -1.74
CA THR A 181 9.49 16.46 -1.06
C THR A 181 8.10 16.80 -0.51
N ASP A 182 8.05 17.74 0.42
CA ASP A 182 6.81 18.30 0.99
C ASP A 182 6.09 19.25 0.02
N ARG A 183 6.83 19.84 -0.92
CA ARG A 183 6.32 20.79 -1.92
C ARG A 183 6.86 20.48 -3.30
N PRO A 184 6.11 20.80 -4.37
CA PRO A 184 6.64 20.68 -5.73
C PRO A 184 7.91 21.50 -5.91
N ASN A 185 8.89 20.95 -6.63
CA ASN A 185 10.15 21.61 -7.01
C ASN A 185 11.07 22.05 -5.84
N SER A 186 10.87 21.56 -4.62
CA SER A 186 11.83 21.74 -3.53
C SER A 186 12.91 20.63 -3.54
N GLU A 187 13.82 20.71 -2.57
CA GLU A 187 14.84 19.69 -2.33
C GLU A 187 14.39 18.78 -1.17
N PRO A 188 14.67 17.47 -1.21
CA PRO A 188 14.32 16.55 -0.12
C PRO A 188 15.04 16.92 1.18
N ASN A 189 14.31 16.91 2.30
CA ASN A 189 14.94 17.01 3.62
C ASN A 189 15.36 15.62 4.11
N THR A 190 16.64 15.29 3.93
CA THR A 190 17.20 13.98 4.28
C THR A 190 17.81 13.91 5.68
N SER A 191 17.76 15.04 6.42
CA SER A 191 18.33 15.18 7.75
C SER A 191 17.34 14.84 8.88
N GLU A 192 16.05 14.92 8.58
CA GLU A 192 14.98 14.52 9.51
C GLU A 192 14.98 13.01 9.74
N ALA A 193 14.54 12.61 10.94
CA ALA A 193 14.29 11.22 11.24
C ALA A 193 13.24 10.67 10.27
N VAL A 194 13.53 9.49 9.71
CA VAL A 194 12.56 8.80 8.86
C VAL A 194 11.42 8.28 9.74
N SER A 195 10.19 8.45 9.27
CA SER A 195 8.98 8.05 9.98
C SER A 195 7.96 7.56 8.96
N ASN A 196 7.28 6.46 9.26
CA ASN A 196 6.12 5.98 8.50
C ASN A 196 4.80 6.18 9.27
N LEU A 197 4.80 7.10 10.24
CA LEU A 197 3.64 7.42 11.06
C LEU A 197 2.60 8.27 10.31
N LYS A 198 3.05 9.07 9.34
CA LYS A 198 2.22 9.95 8.51
C LYS A 198 1.97 9.29 7.17
N GLU A 199 0.73 9.37 6.70
CA GLU A 199 0.31 8.72 5.46
C GLU A 199 -0.56 9.64 4.61
N PHE A 200 -0.51 9.39 3.31
CA PHE A 200 -1.45 9.96 2.35
C PHE A 200 -2.16 8.82 1.62
N ASP A 201 -3.48 8.79 1.75
CA ASP A 201 -4.31 7.72 1.23
C ASP A 201 -5.28 8.25 0.16
N VAL A 202 -5.44 7.45 -0.89
CA VAL A 202 -6.44 7.66 -1.93
C VAL A 202 -7.54 6.62 -1.76
N VAL A 203 -8.79 7.07 -1.64
CA VAL A 203 -9.96 6.19 -1.62
C VAL A 203 -10.50 6.05 -3.03
N LEU A 204 -10.53 4.83 -3.53
CA LEU A 204 -10.99 4.49 -4.86
C LEU A 204 -12.29 3.69 -4.80
N ARG A 205 -13.09 3.83 -5.85
CA ARG A 205 -14.23 2.96 -6.16
C ARG A 205 -13.94 2.22 -7.45
N ALA A 206 -14.25 0.93 -7.49
CA ALA A 206 -14.12 0.13 -8.70
C ALA A 206 -15.24 -0.90 -8.78
N LYS A 207 -15.46 -1.43 -9.97
CA LYS A 207 -16.36 -2.56 -10.20
C LYS A 207 -15.58 -3.70 -10.84
N LEU A 208 -15.73 -4.92 -10.32
CA LEU A 208 -15.17 -6.12 -10.92
C LEU A 208 -16.30 -6.94 -11.57
N GLY A 209 -16.25 -7.11 -12.90
CA GLY A 209 -17.29 -7.77 -13.71
C GLY A 209 -18.10 -6.81 -14.57
N GLU A 210 -18.69 -7.29 -15.67
CA GLU A 210 -19.29 -6.45 -16.73
C GLU A 210 -20.81 -6.22 -16.60
N ASN A 211 -21.51 -6.99 -15.76
CA ASN A 211 -22.97 -6.98 -15.67
C ASN A 211 -23.50 -6.41 -14.34
N GLU A 212 -24.83 -6.41 -14.13
CA GLU A 212 -25.47 -6.01 -12.86
C GLU A 212 -24.92 -6.80 -11.64
N ASP A 213 -24.47 -8.03 -11.85
CA ASP A 213 -23.85 -8.90 -10.82
C ASP A 213 -22.38 -8.58 -10.50
N GLY A 214 -21.82 -7.50 -11.09
CA GLY A 214 -20.44 -7.10 -10.81
C GLY A 214 -20.25 -6.65 -9.37
N VAL A 215 -19.10 -6.99 -8.79
CA VAL A 215 -18.77 -6.66 -7.40
C VAL A 215 -18.26 -5.22 -7.31
N ARG A 216 -18.94 -4.38 -6.53
CA ARG A 216 -18.56 -2.98 -6.30
C ARG A 216 -17.70 -2.85 -5.06
N LEU A 217 -16.55 -2.23 -5.23
CA LEU A 217 -15.50 -2.11 -4.22
C LEU A 217 -15.31 -0.64 -3.87
N MET A 218 -15.08 -0.37 -2.60
CA MET A 218 -14.43 0.84 -2.11
C MET A 218 -13.19 0.44 -1.34
N PHE A 219 -12.05 1.06 -1.64
CA PHE A 219 -10.82 0.73 -0.94
C PHE A 219 -9.87 1.91 -0.85
N ALA A 220 -9.10 1.96 0.23
CA ALA A 220 -8.02 2.93 0.38
C ALA A 220 -6.69 2.34 -0.07
N ALA A 221 -5.85 3.20 -0.65
CA ALA A 221 -4.49 2.91 -1.05
C ALA A 221 -3.56 4.03 -0.59
N GLU A 222 -2.67 3.72 0.35
CA GLU A 222 -1.51 4.53 0.67
C GLU A 222 -0.72 4.79 -0.62
N THR A 223 -0.38 6.06 -0.86
CA THR A 223 0.22 6.55 -2.10
C THR A 223 1.51 7.31 -1.80
N ASP A 224 2.62 6.84 -2.37
CA ASP A 224 3.96 7.30 -1.99
C ASP A 224 4.22 8.76 -2.39
N CYS A 225 3.83 9.17 -3.61
CA CYS A 225 3.97 10.56 -4.06
C CYS A 225 3.21 10.88 -5.36
N PHE A 226 3.35 12.13 -5.81
CA PHE A 226 2.82 12.66 -7.07
C PHE A 226 3.95 13.13 -8.00
N ASP A 227 3.78 12.98 -9.31
CA ASP A 227 4.61 13.71 -10.28
C ASP A 227 4.18 15.19 -10.44
N ALA A 228 4.89 15.93 -11.28
CA ALA A 228 4.62 17.35 -11.52
C ALA A 228 3.28 17.58 -12.23
N GLU A 229 2.76 16.56 -12.91
CA GLU A 229 1.48 16.56 -13.60
C GLU A 229 0.33 16.12 -12.69
N GLY A 230 0.61 15.74 -11.45
CA GLY A 230 -0.38 15.32 -10.45
C GLY A 230 -0.77 13.84 -10.56
N ASN A 231 -0.04 13.03 -11.30
CA ASN A 231 -0.26 11.59 -11.34
C ASN A 231 0.36 10.92 -10.12
N TYR A 232 -0.36 9.96 -9.54
CA TYR A 232 0.16 9.12 -8.46
C TYR A 232 1.33 8.27 -8.94
N LEU A 233 2.34 8.12 -8.08
CA LEU A 233 3.53 7.31 -8.31
C LEU A 233 3.72 6.32 -7.17
N GLU A 234 4.20 5.14 -7.52
CA GLU A 234 4.68 4.13 -6.56
C GLU A 234 6.22 4.12 -6.57
N LEU A 235 6.84 4.08 -5.40
CA LEU A 235 8.27 4.02 -5.20
C LEU A 235 8.64 2.63 -4.67
N LYS A 236 9.68 2.03 -5.26
CA LYS A 236 10.18 0.71 -4.82
C LYS A 236 11.68 0.67 -4.80
N THR A 237 12.25 -0.18 -3.93
CA THR A 237 13.68 -0.50 -3.96
C THR A 237 13.93 -1.98 -4.29
N VAL A 238 15.05 -2.25 -4.96
CA VAL A 238 15.52 -3.61 -5.27
C VAL A 238 17.03 -3.68 -5.24
N THR A 239 17.58 -4.87 -4.96
CA THR A 239 19.03 -5.06 -4.97
C THR A 239 19.58 -4.95 -6.40
N SER A 240 20.72 -4.28 -6.59
CA SER A 240 21.44 -4.19 -7.86
C SER A 240 22.02 -5.54 -8.29
N GLN A 241 22.22 -6.47 -7.37
CA GLN A 241 22.53 -7.86 -7.76
C GLN A 241 21.38 -8.55 -8.52
N ASN A 242 20.16 -8.00 -8.46
CA ASN A 242 19.07 -8.37 -9.36
C ASN A 242 19.07 -7.56 -10.66
N HIS A 243 20.21 -7.01 -11.12
CA HIS A 243 20.29 -6.15 -12.32
C HIS A 243 19.70 -6.78 -13.59
N GLN A 244 19.63 -8.11 -13.68
CA GLN A 244 18.98 -8.76 -14.83
C GLN A 244 17.44 -8.77 -14.73
N LEU A 245 16.86 -8.26 -13.63
CA LEU A 245 15.46 -8.44 -13.23
C LEU A 245 15.01 -9.90 -13.44
N ALA A 246 15.92 -10.87 -13.39
CA ALA A 246 15.69 -12.18 -13.98
C ALA A 246 14.95 -13.13 -13.04
N GLY A 247 14.39 -14.20 -13.62
CA GLY A 247 13.81 -15.32 -12.89
C GLY A 247 12.70 -14.92 -11.92
N ASN A 248 12.87 -15.28 -10.64
CA ASN A 248 11.87 -15.11 -9.59
C ASN A 248 11.49 -13.64 -9.30
N PHE A 249 12.28 -12.66 -9.76
CA PHE A 249 11.91 -11.25 -9.64
C PHE A 249 10.59 -10.95 -10.34
N TRP A 250 10.44 -11.35 -11.61
CA TRP A 250 9.22 -11.07 -12.38
C TRP A 250 8.00 -11.77 -11.80
N MET A 251 8.14 -13.08 -11.51
CA MET A 251 7.03 -13.89 -11.02
C MET A 251 6.56 -13.48 -9.63
N MET A 252 7.46 -13.01 -8.76
CA MET A 252 7.10 -12.75 -7.36
C MET A 252 7.04 -11.27 -7.02
N LYS A 253 8.06 -10.49 -7.38
CA LYS A 253 8.19 -9.09 -6.95
C LYS A 253 7.47 -8.16 -7.92
N ALA A 254 7.76 -8.27 -9.21
CA ALA A 254 7.13 -7.44 -10.23
C ALA A 254 5.62 -7.70 -10.33
N MET A 255 5.18 -8.95 -10.21
CA MET A 255 3.74 -9.29 -10.16
C MET A 255 3.02 -8.59 -9.00
N LYS A 256 3.60 -8.59 -7.80
CA LYS A 256 3.03 -7.88 -6.65
C LYS A 256 3.02 -6.37 -6.85
N TRP A 257 4.11 -5.80 -7.37
CA TRP A 257 4.19 -4.38 -7.69
C TRP A 257 3.15 -3.97 -8.73
N TRP A 258 3.02 -4.75 -9.80
CA TRP A 258 2.01 -4.55 -10.83
C TRP A 258 0.60 -4.63 -10.24
N LEU A 259 0.27 -5.66 -9.46
CA LEU A 259 -1.05 -5.78 -8.82
C LEU A 259 -1.36 -4.60 -7.90
N GLN A 260 -0.38 -4.19 -7.07
CA GLN A 260 -0.53 -3.03 -6.19
C GLN A 260 -0.88 -1.79 -7.00
N SER A 261 -0.06 -1.43 -7.98
CA SER A 261 -0.24 -0.21 -8.77
C SER A 261 -1.47 -0.28 -9.68
N TYR A 262 -1.72 -1.42 -10.34
CA TYR A 262 -2.87 -1.63 -11.21
C TYR A 262 -4.21 -1.47 -10.48
N LEU A 263 -4.33 -2.06 -9.27
CA LEU A 263 -5.55 -1.92 -8.47
C LEU A 263 -5.82 -0.46 -8.07
N ALA A 264 -4.77 0.33 -7.86
CA ALA A 264 -4.88 1.75 -7.50
C ALA A 264 -4.89 2.71 -8.71
N GLY A 265 -4.84 2.21 -9.95
CA GLY A 265 -4.75 3.05 -11.15
C GLY A 265 -3.41 3.78 -11.33
N ILE A 266 -2.37 3.38 -10.60
CA ILE A 266 -1.03 3.96 -10.69
C ILE A 266 -0.32 3.41 -11.93
N GLN A 267 0.07 4.32 -12.83
CA GLN A 267 0.64 3.94 -14.13
C GLN A 267 2.17 3.81 -14.13
N ARG A 268 2.84 4.36 -13.10
CA ARG A 268 4.31 4.42 -13.06
C ARG A 268 4.84 4.02 -11.69
N ILE A 269 5.82 3.12 -11.73
CA ILE A 269 6.60 2.68 -10.57
C ILE A 269 8.03 3.16 -10.78
N ILE A 270 8.57 3.95 -9.85
CA ILE A 270 9.96 4.37 -9.84
C ILE A 270 10.75 3.38 -8.99
N VAL A 271 11.77 2.75 -9.58
CA VAL A 271 12.53 1.69 -8.92
C VAL A 271 13.95 2.16 -8.64
N GLY A 272 14.28 2.21 -7.37
CA GLY A 272 15.61 2.43 -6.86
C GLY A 272 16.45 1.16 -6.77
N PHE A 273 17.58 1.11 -7.49
CA PHE A 273 18.54 0.02 -7.36
C PHE A 273 19.54 0.33 -6.26
N ARG A 274 19.75 -0.64 -5.36
CA ARG A 274 20.67 -0.51 -4.23
C ARG A 274 21.58 -1.70 -4.08
N THR A 275 22.78 -1.52 -3.57
CA THR A 275 23.69 -2.61 -3.23
C THR A 275 23.18 -3.40 -2.01
N TRP A 276 23.87 -4.49 -1.68
CA TRP A 276 23.63 -5.20 -0.42
C TRP A 276 24.09 -4.42 0.80
N GLN A 277 24.89 -3.38 0.61
CA GLN A 277 25.33 -2.49 1.68
C GLN A 277 24.33 -1.35 1.93
N GLY A 278 23.24 -1.26 1.15
CA GLY A 278 22.26 -0.18 1.28
C GLY A 278 22.68 1.11 0.59
N LEU A 279 23.68 1.05 -0.29
CA LEU A 279 24.10 2.20 -1.08
C LEU A 279 23.34 2.21 -2.40
N TYR A 280 22.82 3.37 -2.77
CA TYR A 280 22.21 3.59 -4.07
C TYR A 280 23.32 3.80 -5.13
N GLY A 281 23.07 3.34 -6.36
CA GLY A 281 23.98 3.46 -7.50
C GLY A 281 23.27 3.13 -8.79
#